data_AF-A0AA37BPX1-F1
#
_entry.id   AF-A0AA37BPX1-F1
#
_cell.length_a   1.000
_cell.length_b   1.000
_cell.length_c   1.000
_cell.angle_alpha   90.00
_cell.angle_beta   90.00
_cell.angle_gamma   90.00
#
_symmetry.space_group_name_H-M   'P 1'
#
loop_
_entity.id
_entity.type
_entity.pdbx_description
1 polymer ?
#
loop_
_entity_poly.entity_id
_entity_poly.type
_entity_poly.pdbx_seq_one_letter_code
_entity_poly.pdbx_strand_id
1 'polypeptide(L)'
;MSVVNPWDPWNWDIFLLVILALLALSLIILGILTTYFGSGKSRTVGVVLLVVGIVVGVLDIYTAHPYFGVSWVQEVLIGTVYYVVAAIIGAVIGLLIFLGAIMKT
;
A
#
# COMPACT_ATOMS: atom_id res chain seq x y z
N MET A 1 -8.18 28.41 -0.10
CA MET A 1 -7.81 26.99 -0.23
C MET A 1 -7.73 26.44 1.19
N SER A 2 -8.65 25.54 1.57
CA SER A 2 -8.50 24.81 2.83
C SER A 2 -7.19 24.04 2.78
N VAL A 3 -6.40 24.09 3.85
CA VAL A 3 -5.19 23.29 3.96
C VAL A 3 -5.66 21.83 4.02
N VAL A 4 -5.62 21.13 2.88
CA VAL A 4 -5.94 19.70 2.87
C VAL A 4 -4.79 19.01 3.58
N ASN A 5 -5.11 18.38 4.70
CA ASN A 5 -4.13 17.73 5.54
C ASN A 5 -3.92 16.30 5.01
N PRO A 6 -2.71 15.91 4.56
CA PRO A 6 -2.41 14.55 4.09
C PRO A 6 -2.79 13.43 5.06
N TRP A 7 -2.93 13.79 6.34
CA TRP A 7 -3.15 12.88 7.46
C TRP A 7 -4.58 12.94 8.01
N ASP A 8 -5.51 13.64 7.35
CA ASP A 8 -6.89 13.67 7.82
C ASP A 8 -7.53 12.28 7.64
N PRO A 9 -7.75 11.52 8.73
CA PRO A 9 -8.25 10.15 8.61
C PRO A 9 -9.70 10.11 8.16
N TRP A 10 -10.39 11.26 8.12
CA TRP A 10 -11.78 11.39 7.72
C TRP A 10 -11.94 11.78 6.24
N ASN A 11 -10.84 12.00 5.52
CA ASN A 11 -10.87 12.22 4.08
C ASN A 11 -10.91 10.88 3.33
N TRP A 12 -12.12 10.49 2.92
CA TRP A 12 -12.38 9.23 2.23
C TRP A 12 -11.70 9.12 0.86
N ASP A 13 -11.43 10.24 0.19
CA ASP A 13 -10.76 10.26 -1.11
C ASP A 13 -9.27 9.94 -0.95
N ILE A 14 -8.60 10.59 -0.01
CA ILE A 14 -7.20 10.29 0.34
C ILE A 14 -7.09 8.85 0.84
N PHE A 15 -8.00 8.40 1.69
CA PHE A 15 -8.03 7.03 2.19
C PHE A 15 -8.12 5.99 1.06
N LEU A 16 -9.04 6.20 0.10
CA LEU A 16 -9.20 5.30 -1.05
C LEU A 16 -7.93 5.25 -1.90
N LEU A 17 -7.35 6.41 -2.24
CA LEU A 17 -6.14 6.51 -3.04
C LEU A 17 -4.94 5.88 -2.33
N VAL A 18 -4.80 6.07 -1.02
CA VAL A 18 -3.75 5.42 -0.21
C VAL A 18 -3.90 3.89 -0.22
N ILE A 19 -5.12 3.38 -0.09
CA ILE A 19 -5.37 1.93 -0.16
C ILE A 19 -5.04 1.39 -1.55
N LEU A 20 -5.43 2.11 -2.62
CA LEU A 20 -5.10 1.72 -3.98
C LEU A 20 -3.58 1.75 -4.24
N ALA A 21 -2.88 2.75 -3.70
CA ALA A 21 -1.42 2.83 -3.75
C ALA A 21 -0.75 1.66 -3.00
N LEU A 22 -1.23 1.31 -1.81
CA LEU A 22 -0.76 0.15 -1.04
C LEU A 22 -1.03 -1.18 -1.76
N LEU A 23 -2.20 -1.32 -2.37
CA LEU A 23 -2.57 -2.48 -3.17
C LEU A 23 -1.65 -2.60 -4.39
N ALA A 24 -1.46 -1.51 -5.15
CA ALA A 24 -0.57 -1.47 -6.29
C ALA A 24 0.86 -1.86 -5.89
N LEU A 25 1.39 -1.27 -4.82
CA LEU A 25 2.71 -1.57 -4.27
C LEU A 25 2.82 -3.06 -3.89
N SER A 26 1.82 -3.59 -3.19
CA SER A 26 1.80 -4.99 -2.77
C SER A 26 1.77 -5.93 -3.98
N LEU A 27 0.93 -5.66 -4.98
CA LEU A 27 0.84 -6.45 -6.20
C LEU A 27 2.12 -6.40 -7.03
N ILE A 28 2.79 -5.24 -7.10
CA ILE A 28 4.07 -5.09 -7.79
C ILE A 28 5.15 -5.90 -7.07
N ILE A 29 5.30 -5.75 -5.76
CA ILE A 29 6.31 -6.48 -4.98
C ILE A 29 6.04 -7.98 -5.07
N LEU A 30 4.81 -8.42 -4.79
CA LEU A 30 4.44 -9.84 -4.86
C LEU A 30 4.57 -10.38 -6.28
N GLY A 31 4.21 -9.60 -7.30
CA GLY A 31 4.34 -9.97 -8.70
C GLY A 31 5.80 -10.15 -9.12
N ILE A 32 6.70 -9.24 -8.73
CA ILE A 32 8.14 -9.37 -8.96
C ILE A 32 8.68 -10.62 -8.28
N LEU A 33 8.40 -10.81 -6.99
CA LEU A 33 8.89 -11.95 -6.22
C LEU A 33 8.36 -13.27 -6.78
N THR A 34 7.08 -13.32 -7.15
CA THR A 34 6.44 -14.54 -7.71
C THR A 34 6.95 -14.84 -9.11
N THR A 35 7.22 -13.82 -9.93
CA THR A 35 7.82 -14.02 -11.26
C THR A 35 9.25 -14.53 -11.15
N TYR A 36 10.02 -14.00 -10.20
CA TYR A 36 11.41 -14.35 -9.98
C TYR A 36 11.56 -15.76 -9.39
N PHE A 37 10.86 -16.07 -8.29
CA PHE A 37 10.97 -17.35 -7.58
C PHE A 37 10.02 -18.45 -8.11
N GLY A 38 9.01 -18.11 -8.91
CA GLY A 38 8.03 -19.06 -9.40
C GLY A 38 8.57 -20.01 -10.48
N SER A 39 8.08 -21.25 -10.48
CA SER A 39 8.33 -22.25 -11.53
C SER A 39 7.10 -22.46 -12.41
N GLY A 40 7.32 -22.53 -13.73
CA GLY A 40 6.29 -22.81 -14.73
C GLY A 40 5.05 -21.90 -14.59
N LYS A 41 3.93 -22.49 -14.12
CA LYS A 41 2.63 -21.80 -13.97
C LYS A 41 2.65 -20.69 -12.92
N SER A 42 3.41 -20.85 -11.83
CA SER A 42 3.48 -19.84 -10.77
C SER A 42 4.11 -18.53 -11.28
N ARG A 43 5.12 -18.62 -12.16
CA ARG A 43 5.74 -17.46 -12.82
C ARG A 43 4.72 -16.65 -13.63
N THR A 44 3.81 -17.32 -14.33
CA THR A 44 2.76 -16.64 -15.11
C THR A 44 1.82 -15.85 -14.20
N VAL A 45 1.43 -16.39 -13.04
CA VAL A 45 0.63 -15.66 -12.05
C VAL A 45 1.38 -14.43 -11.55
N GLY A 46 2.68 -14.56 -11.28
CA GLY A 46 3.53 -13.42 -10.91
C GLY A 46 3.52 -12.30 -11.94
N VAL A 47 3.60 -12.63 -13.23
CA VAL A 47 3.55 -11.63 -14.32
C VAL A 47 2.19 -10.94 -14.34
N VAL A 48 1.09 -11.69 -14.19
CA VAL A 48 -0.26 -11.11 -14.13
C VAL A 48 -0.40 -10.17 -12.93
N LEU A 49 0.05 -10.57 -11.75
CA LEU A 49 0.04 -9.72 -10.55
C LEU A 49 0.85 -8.44 -10.76
N LEU A 50 2.03 -8.54 -11.38
CA LEU A 50 2.88 -7.39 -11.69
C LEU A 50 2.19 -6.42 -12.66
N VAL A 51 1.63 -6.93 -13.76
CA VAL A 51 0.93 -6.11 -14.77
C VAL A 51 -0.27 -5.41 -14.14
N VAL A 52 -1.10 -6.14 -13.38
CA VAL A 52 -2.26 -5.56 -12.70
C VAL A 52 -1.81 -4.51 -11.69
N GLY A 53 -0.78 -4.78 -10.89
CA GLY A 53 -0.23 -3.82 -9.93
C GLY A 53 0.26 -2.53 -10.59
N ILE A 54 0.95 -2.64 -11.73
CA ILE A 54 1.38 -1.47 -12.51
C ILE A 54 0.17 -0.69 -13.03
N VAL A 55 -0.82 -1.37 -13.61
CA VAL A 55 -2.04 -0.72 -14.13
C VAL A 55 -2.79 0.02 -13.01
N VAL A 56 -2.97 -0.62 -11.85
CA VAL A 56 -3.63 -0.01 -10.69
C VAL A 56 -2.85 1.22 -10.21
N GLY A 57 -1.53 1.12 -10.05
CA GLY A 57 -0.70 2.25 -9.61
C GLY A 57 -0.68 3.41 -10.60
N VAL A 58 -0.68 3.11 -11.90
CA VAL A 58 -0.80 4.12 -12.96
C VAL A 58 -2.16 4.82 -12.89
N LEU A 59 -3.26 4.06 -12.80
CA LEU A 59 -4.59 4.62 -12.69
C LEU A 59 -4.74 5.49 -11.43
N ASP A 60 -4.18 5.06 -10.31
CA ASP A 60 -4.18 5.82 -9.06
C ASP A 60 -3.51 7.20 -9.21
N ILE A 61 -2.30 7.23 -9.80
CA ILE A 61 -1.58 8.49 -10.09
C ILE A 61 -2.39 9.40 -11.03
N TYR A 62 -2.92 8.84 -12.13
CA TYR A 62 -3.63 9.64 -13.14
C TYR A 62 -5.00 10.11 -12.68
N THR A 63 -5.64 9.43 -11.73
CA THR A 63 -7.00 9.78 -11.28
C THR A 63 -7.01 10.71 -10.06
N ALA A 64 -5.95 10.71 -9.25
CA ALA A 64 -5.86 11.48 -8.00
C ALA A 64 -6.19 12.98 -8.17
N HIS A 65 -5.55 13.68 -9.11
CA HIS A 65 -5.80 15.11 -9.31
C HIS A 65 -7.11 15.41 -10.06
N PRO A 66 -7.39 14.82 -11.24
CA PRO A 66 -8.57 15.22 -12.04
C PRO A 66 -9.91 14.77 -11.46
N TYR A 67 -9.97 13.67 -10.71
CA TYR A 67 -11.24 13.16 -10.17
C TYR A 67 -11.42 13.47 -8.69
N PHE A 68 -10.35 13.46 -7.91
CA PHE A 68 -10.41 13.65 -6.46
C PHE A 68 -9.87 15.01 -6.01
N GLY A 69 -9.19 15.77 -6.87
CA GLY A 69 -8.58 17.06 -6.49
C GLY A 69 -7.45 16.92 -5.47
N VAL A 70 -6.88 15.73 -5.33
CA VAL A 70 -5.88 15.35 -4.33
C VAL A 70 -4.48 15.37 -4.95
N SER A 71 -3.50 15.92 -4.25
CA SER A 71 -2.10 15.84 -4.67
C SER A 71 -1.54 14.44 -4.41
N TRP A 72 -1.30 13.66 -5.46
CA TRP A 72 -0.79 12.29 -5.31
C TRP A 72 0.54 12.24 -4.53
N VAL A 73 1.46 13.17 -4.78
CA VAL A 73 2.77 13.18 -4.08
C VAL A 73 2.61 13.61 -2.62
N GLN A 74 1.89 14.69 -2.35
CA GLN A 74 1.86 15.29 -1.01
C GLN A 74 0.90 14.59 -0.07
N GLU A 75 -0.20 14.04 -0.59
CA GLU A 75 -1.29 13.49 0.22
C GLU A 75 -1.31 11.96 0.17
N VAL A 76 -1.13 11.37 -1.01
CA VAL A 76 -1.23 9.90 -1.17
C VAL A 76 0.09 9.20 -0.89
N LEU A 77 1.19 9.59 -1.55
CA LEU A 77 2.48 8.92 -1.43
C LEU A 77 3.05 9.06 -0.03
N ILE A 78 3.05 10.29 0.49
CA ILE A 78 3.51 10.59 1.84
C ILE A 78 2.63 9.86 2.87
N GLY A 79 1.30 9.93 2.74
CA GLY A 79 0.38 9.17 3.60
C GLY A 79 0.67 7.68 3.58
N THR A 80 0.81 7.10 2.40
CA THR A 80 1.14 5.67 2.18
C THR A 80 2.40 5.26 2.94
N VAL A 81 3.49 6.02 2.85
CA VAL A 81 4.74 5.72 3.57
C VAL A 81 4.52 5.71 5.09
N TYR A 82 3.80 6.69 5.63
CA TYR A 82 3.51 6.74 7.06
C TYR A 82 2.65 5.57 7.52
N TYR A 83 1.62 5.19 6.75
CA TYR A 83 0.79 4.03 7.09
C TYR A 83 1.59 2.72 7.05
N VAL A 84 2.51 2.54 6.10
CA VAL A 84 3.41 1.38 6.07
C VAL A 84 4.28 1.33 7.32
N VAL A 85 4.92 2.45 7.68
CA VAL A 85 5.77 2.52 8.89
C VAL A 85 4.96 2.24 10.15
N ALA A 86 3.77 2.85 10.27
CA ALA A 86 2.86 2.63 11.40
C ALA A 86 2.41 1.16 11.48
N ALA A 87 2.09 0.53 10.35
CA ALA A 87 1.71 -0.88 10.29
C ALA A 87 2.86 -1.80 10.73
N ILE A 88 4.10 -1.52 10.31
CA ILE A 88 5.29 -2.28 10.75
C ILE A 88 5.47 -2.16 12.27
N ILE A 89 5.40 -0.94 12.81
CA ILE A 89 5.54 -0.71 14.26
C ILE A 89 4.43 -1.45 15.03
N GLY A 90 3.18 -1.33 14.58
CA GLY A 90 2.04 -2.02 15.17
C GLY A 90 2.19 -3.55 15.15
N ALA A 91 2.66 -4.11 14.03
CA ALA A 91 2.93 -5.53 13.91
C ALA A 91 4.05 -6.00 14.87
N VAL A 92 5.14 -5.25 14.98
CA VAL A 92 6.25 -5.57 15.89
C VAL A 92 5.80 -5.51 17.35
N ILE A 93 5.11 -4.44 17.76
CA ILE A 93 4.61 -4.31 19.14
C ILE A 93 3.62 -5.43 19.46
N GLY A 94 2.68 -5.70 18.56
CA GLY A 94 1.71 -6.80 18.72
C GLY A 94 2.40 -8.16 18.86
N LEU A 95 3.42 -8.43 18.03
CA LEU A 95 4.22 -9.63 18.11
C LEU A 95 4.97 -9.75 19.45
N LEU A 96 5.59 -8.67 19.94
CA LEU A 96 6.32 -8.65 21.20
C LEU A 96 5.41 -8.87 22.41
N ILE A 97 4.22 -8.25 22.41
CA ILE A 97 3.21 -8.45 23.47
C ILE A 97 2.74 -9.90 23.45
N PHE A 98 2.39 -10.43 22.27
CA PHE A 98 1.97 -11.82 22.11
C PHE A 98 3.06 -12.78 22.61
N LEU A 99 4.31 -12.56 22.21
CA LEU A 99 5.44 -13.38 22.62
C LEU A 99 5.67 -13.30 24.13
N GLY A 100 5.61 -12.10 24.72
CA GLY A 100 5.73 -11.92 26.17
C GLY A 100 4.62 -12.60 26.98
N ALA A 101 3.41 -12.68 26.42
CA ALA A 101 2.29 -13.38 27.05
C ALA A 101 2.50 -14.90 27.10
N ILE A 102 3.03 -15.51 26.03
CA ILE A 102 3.25 -16.97 25.95
C ILE A 102 4.60 -17.42 26.54
N MET A 103 5.62 -16.55 26.58
CA MET A 103 6.92 -16.88 27.19
C MET A 103 6.91 -16.80 28.72
N LYS A 104 5.89 -16.18 29.31
CA LYS A 104 5.72 -16.07 30.76
C LYS A 104 4.91 -17.25 31.35
N THR A 105 4.43 -18.17 30.50
CA THR A 105 4.05 -19.53 30.92
C THR A 105 5.23 -20.47 30.73
#